data_AF-A0A656Y1N2-F1
#
_entry.id   AF-A0A656Y1N2-F1
#
_cell.length_a   1.000
_cell.length_b   1.000
_cell.length_c   1.000
_cell.angle_alpha   90.00
_cell.angle_beta   90.00
_cell.angle_gamma   90.00
#
_symmetry.space_group_name_H-M   'P 1'
#
loop_
_entity.id
_entity.type
_entity.pdbx_description
1 polymer ?
#
loop_
_entity_poly.entity_id
_entity_poly.type
_entity_poly.pdbx_seq_one_letter_code
_entity_poly.pdbx_strand_id
1 'polypeptide(L)'
;MCYAGGGIQPYAIPGADLDPDGVISAANSLSTGGGSVRDAGADVVGKWRGLGAHYEAPESGQLFTVMDPVETNARTFGDAVQQVATVLKAYAEEIRPIKASLDAVRRDAYAFRDKIASNSE
;
A
#
# COMPACT_ATOMS: atom_id res chain seq x y z
N MET A 1 7.94 23.18 -32.41
CA MET A 1 9.18 22.65 -33.00
C MET A 1 9.10 21.14 -32.97
N CYS A 2 8.87 20.52 -34.12
CA CYS A 2 8.71 19.07 -34.26
C CYS A 2 10.09 18.47 -34.56
N TYR A 3 10.59 17.58 -33.69
CA TYR A 3 11.76 16.77 -34.01
C TYR A 3 11.35 15.71 -35.04
N ALA A 4 11.42 16.07 -36.32
CA ALA A 4 11.38 15.13 -37.43
C ALA A 4 12.74 14.43 -37.52
N GLY A 5 12.89 13.33 -36.78
CA GLY A 5 14.03 12.43 -36.86
C GLY A 5 13.71 11.19 -36.04
N GLY A 6 13.49 10.05 -36.70
CA GLY A 6 13.13 8.77 -36.08
C GLY A 6 14.27 8.16 -35.26
N GLY A 7 14.73 8.87 -34.22
CA GLY A 7 15.73 8.43 -33.26
C GLY A 7 15.10 8.03 -31.93
N ILE A 8 15.89 7.34 -31.10
CA ILE A 8 15.49 6.97 -29.73
C ILE A 8 15.24 8.24 -28.91
N GLN A 9 14.12 8.30 -28.18
CA GLN A 9 13.79 9.39 -27.24
C GLN A 9 13.96 8.91 -25.80
N PRO A 10 15.11 9.16 -25.13
CA PRO A 10 15.39 8.57 -23.82
C PRO A 10 14.36 8.98 -22.75
N TYR A 11 13.91 10.23 -22.77
CA TYR A 11 12.90 10.74 -21.83
C TYR A 11 11.51 10.11 -22.00
N ALA A 12 11.23 9.52 -23.17
CA ALA A 12 9.96 8.82 -23.43
C ALA A 12 9.97 7.37 -22.95
N ILE A 13 11.12 6.85 -22.49
CA ILE A 13 11.21 5.51 -21.89
C ILE A 13 10.49 5.54 -20.53
N PRO A 14 9.43 4.73 -20.35
CA PRO A 14 8.59 4.77 -19.16
C PRO A 14 9.35 4.32 -17.90
N GLY A 15 8.77 4.52 -16.72
CA GLY A 15 9.29 4.00 -15.47
C GLY A 15 9.98 5.01 -14.55
N ALA A 16 10.17 6.26 -15.02
CA ALA A 16 10.76 7.32 -14.21
C ALA A 16 9.94 7.57 -12.93
N ASP A 17 8.62 7.61 -13.06
CA ASP A 17 7.68 7.88 -11.97
C ASP A 17 7.27 6.64 -11.16
N LEU A 18 7.81 5.45 -11.48
CA LEU A 18 7.56 4.27 -10.65
C LEU A 18 8.16 4.49 -9.27
N ASP A 19 7.32 4.38 -8.23
CA ASP A 19 7.69 4.62 -6.83
C ASP A 19 7.34 3.40 -5.96
N PRO A 20 8.15 2.33 -6.00
CA PRO A 20 7.93 1.16 -5.14
C PRO A 20 8.03 1.50 -3.64
N ASP A 21 8.87 2.47 -3.27
CA ASP A 21 9.03 2.88 -1.86
C ASP A 21 7.79 3.61 -1.34
N GLY A 22 7.17 4.45 -2.16
CA GLY A 22 5.88 5.08 -1.89
C GLY A 22 4.77 4.05 -1.70
N VAL A 23 4.71 3.00 -2.52
CA VAL A 23 3.74 1.90 -2.35
C VAL A 23 3.94 1.16 -1.03
N ILE A 24 5.19 0.90 -0.63
CA ILE A 24 5.50 0.26 0.66
C ILE A 24 5.08 1.15 1.83
N SER A 25 5.36 2.45 1.74
CA SER A 25 4.95 3.43 2.74
C SER A 25 3.42 3.49 2.92
N ALA A 26 2.68 3.52 1.80
CA ALA A 26 1.22 3.48 1.81
C ALA A 26 0.69 2.16 2.40
N ALA A 27 1.30 1.02 2.05
CA ALA A 27 0.94 -0.28 2.58
C ALA A 27 1.18 -0.39 4.10
N ASN A 28 2.28 0.17 4.60
CA ASN A 28 2.55 0.27 6.04
C ASN A 28 1.48 1.11 6.75
N SER A 29 1.12 2.26 6.17
CA SER A 29 0.09 3.14 6.73
C SER A 29 -1.28 2.46 6.79
N LEU A 30 -1.65 1.72 5.73
CA LEU A 30 -2.86 0.88 5.71
C LEU A 30 -2.83 -0.16 6.83
N SER A 31 -1.74 -0.92 6.95
CA SER A 31 -1.56 -1.95 7.98
C SER A 31 -1.73 -1.36 9.40
N THR A 32 -1.09 -0.23 9.69
CA THR A 32 -1.25 0.47 10.98
C THR A 32 -2.67 0.94 11.22
N GLY A 33 -3.34 1.51 10.21
CA GLY A 33 -4.73 1.94 10.31
C GLY A 33 -5.69 0.77 10.56
N GLY A 34 -5.52 -0.34 9.84
CA GLY A 34 -6.30 -1.56 10.04
C GLY A 34 -6.11 -2.17 11.43
N GLY A 35 -4.88 -2.19 11.93
CA GLY A 35 -4.58 -2.60 13.31
C GLY A 35 -5.27 -1.70 14.34
N SER A 36 -5.22 -0.38 14.15
CA SER A 36 -5.87 0.58 15.04
C SER A 36 -7.39 0.37 15.12
N VAL A 37 -8.06 0.05 14.00
CA VAL A 37 -9.49 -0.26 13.99
C VAL A 37 -9.79 -1.56 14.74
N ARG A 38 -8.97 -2.60 14.55
CA ARG A 38 -9.10 -3.86 15.29
C ARG A 38 -8.99 -3.63 16.79
N ASP A 39 -7.98 -2.90 17.22
CA ASP A 39 -7.71 -2.62 18.63
C ASP A 39 -8.85 -1.78 19.25
N ALA A 40 -9.31 -0.74 18.54
CA ALA A 40 -10.44 0.06 18.99
C ALA A 40 -11.74 -0.76 19.13
N GLY A 41 -11.97 -1.70 18.21
CA GLY A 41 -13.11 -2.63 18.29
C GLY A 41 -13.05 -3.51 19.54
N ALA A 42 -11.88 -4.08 19.83
CA ALA A 42 -11.65 -4.88 21.03
C ALA A 42 -11.83 -4.05 22.32
N ASP A 43 -11.28 -2.83 22.35
CA ASP A 43 -11.39 -1.91 23.48
C ASP A 43 -12.84 -1.52 23.78
N VAL A 44 -13.62 -1.21 22.75
CA VAL A 44 -15.04 -0.85 22.90
C VAL A 44 -15.83 -2.02 23.49
N VAL A 45 -15.59 -3.24 22.99
CA VAL A 45 -16.26 -4.45 23.49
C VAL A 45 -15.84 -4.76 24.93
N GLY A 46 -14.55 -4.62 25.25
CA GLY A 46 -14.03 -4.77 26.61
C GLY A 46 -14.68 -3.80 27.60
N LYS A 47 -14.75 -2.51 27.24
CA LYS A 47 -15.43 -1.49 28.05
C LYS A 47 -16.92 -1.80 28.23
N TRP A 48 -17.61 -2.23 27.17
CA TRP A 48 -19.02 -2.60 27.22
C TRP A 48 -19.28 -3.76 28.17
N ARG A 49 -18.53 -4.86 28.05
CA ARG A 49 -18.65 -6.03 28.94
C ARG A 49 -18.30 -5.66 30.39
N GLY A 50 -17.40 -4.70 30.61
CA GLY A 50 -17.06 -4.17 31.93
C GLY A 50 -18.22 -3.44 32.64
N LEU A 51 -19.17 -2.86 31.91
CA LEU A 51 -20.37 -2.24 32.50
C LEU A 51 -21.26 -3.25 33.24
N GLY A 52 -21.15 -4.54 32.89
CA GLY A 52 -21.96 -5.59 33.50
C GLY A 52 -21.71 -5.82 34.97
N ALA A 53 -20.58 -5.36 35.52
CA ALA A 53 -20.32 -5.40 36.95
C ALA A 53 -21.27 -4.51 37.78
N HIS A 54 -21.99 -3.59 37.14
CA HIS A 54 -22.84 -2.60 37.79
C HIS A 54 -24.31 -2.62 37.31
N TYR A 55 -24.68 -3.60 36.48
CA TYR A 55 -26.01 -3.71 35.89
C TYR A 55 -26.58 -5.12 36.06
N GLU A 56 -27.66 -5.23 36.84
CA GLU A 56 -28.35 -6.49 37.07
C GLU A 56 -29.81 -6.40 36.60
N ALA A 57 -30.11 -7.16 35.56
CA ALA A 57 -31.44 -7.31 35.00
C ALA A 57 -31.57 -8.70 34.34
N PRO A 58 -32.79 -9.27 34.21
CA PRO A 58 -33.00 -10.58 33.58
C PRO A 58 -32.38 -10.68 32.17
N GLU A 59 -32.38 -9.58 31.42
CA GLU A 59 -31.86 -9.47 30.06
C GLU A 59 -30.38 -9.09 29.95
N SER A 60 -29.66 -8.93 31.07
CA SER A 60 -28.25 -8.50 31.12
C SER A 60 -27.32 -9.36 30.25
N GLY A 61 -27.50 -10.68 30.24
CA GLY A 61 -26.72 -11.58 29.39
C GLY A 61 -26.88 -11.32 27.88
N GLN A 62 -28.09 -10.93 27.45
CA GLN A 62 -28.33 -10.56 26.05
C GLN A 62 -27.74 -9.18 25.73
N LEU A 63 -27.78 -8.25 26.69
CA LEU A 63 -27.20 -6.91 26.52
C LEU A 63 -25.67 -6.97 26.30
N PHE A 64 -24.93 -7.87 26.97
CA PHE A 64 -23.47 -7.92 26.82
C PHE A 64 -23.00 -8.52 25.49
N THR A 65 -23.83 -9.31 24.80
CA THR A 65 -23.47 -9.92 23.51
C THR A 65 -23.77 -9.02 22.31
N VAL A 66 -24.52 -7.92 22.48
CA VAL A 66 -24.87 -7.02 21.36
C VAL A 66 -23.66 -6.36 20.70
N MET A 67 -22.52 -6.34 21.38
CA MET A 67 -21.26 -5.79 20.86
C MET A 67 -20.36 -6.85 20.22
N ASP A 68 -20.67 -8.14 20.30
CA ASP A 68 -19.90 -9.21 19.65
C ASP A 68 -19.73 -9.00 18.13
N PRO A 69 -20.74 -8.48 17.39
CA PRO A 69 -20.57 -8.12 15.99
C PRO A 69 -19.55 -7.00 15.76
N VAL A 70 -19.39 -6.06 16.69
CA VAL A 70 -18.40 -4.97 16.60
C VAL A 70 -16.98 -5.54 16.67
N GLU A 71 -16.72 -6.42 17.64
CA GLU A 71 -15.45 -7.14 17.77
C GLU A 71 -15.12 -7.91 16.48
N THR A 72 -16.10 -8.64 15.98
CA THR A 72 -15.92 -9.50 14.81
C THR A 72 -15.69 -8.70 13.53
N ASN A 73 -16.44 -7.63 13.32
CA ASN A 73 -16.33 -6.79 12.13
C ASN A 73 -15.02 -5.98 12.13
N ALA A 74 -14.62 -5.44 13.28
CA ALA A 74 -13.35 -4.70 13.42
C ALA A 74 -12.14 -5.60 13.15
N ARG A 75 -12.15 -6.82 13.69
CA ARG A 75 -11.12 -7.83 13.42
C ARG A 75 -11.06 -8.20 11.94
N THR A 76 -12.21 -8.53 11.35
CA THR A 76 -12.32 -8.90 9.93
C THR A 76 -11.80 -7.78 9.03
N PHE A 77 -12.16 -6.53 9.32
CA PHE A 77 -11.65 -5.37 8.59
C PHE A 77 -10.13 -5.24 8.73
N GLY A 78 -9.60 -5.30 9.94
CA GLY A 78 -8.15 -5.22 10.17
C GLY A 78 -7.38 -6.33 9.46
N ASP A 79 -7.92 -7.56 9.43
CA ASP A 79 -7.33 -8.71 8.74
C ASP A 79 -7.30 -8.49 7.22
N ALA A 80 -8.41 -8.01 6.64
CA ALA A 80 -8.49 -7.71 5.21
C ALA A 80 -7.52 -6.60 4.80
N VAL A 81 -7.42 -5.53 5.58
CA VAL A 81 -6.47 -4.43 5.34
C VAL A 81 -5.03 -4.92 5.44
N GLN A 82 -4.72 -5.79 6.40
CA GLN A 82 -3.39 -6.41 6.53
C GLN A 82 -3.03 -7.25 5.30
N GLN A 83 -4.00 -8.00 4.76
CA GLN A 83 -3.81 -8.80 3.56
C GLN A 83 -3.51 -7.92 2.35
N VAL A 84 -4.28 -6.85 2.15
CA VAL A 84 -4.04 -5.87 1.07
C VAL A 84 -2.67 -5.23 1.20
N ALA A 85 -2.29 -4.79 2.40
CA ALA A 85 -0.97 -4.22 2.67
C ALA A 85 0.17 -5.21 2.32
N THR A 86 -0.02 -6.49 2.61
CA THR A 86 0.97 -7.54 2.28
C THR A 86 1.12 -7.70 0.76
N VAL A 87 0.01 -7.74 0.02
CA VAL A 87 0.03 -7.84 -1.44
C VAL A 87 0.68 -6.60 -2.07
N LEU A 88 0.37 -5.40 -1.58
CA LEU A 88 0.98 -4.16 -2.09
C LEU A 88 2.49 -4.13 -1.87
N LYS A 89 2.99 -4.62 -0.74
CA LYS A 89 4.43 -4.75 -0.48
C LYS A 89 5.08 -5.74 -1.44
N ALA A 90 4.48 -6.90 -1.66
CA ALA A 90 5.00 -7.88 -2.61
C ALA A 90 5.06 -7.30 -4.04
N TYR A 91 3.99 -6.64 -4.47
CA TYR A 91 3.95 -5.94 -5.76
C TYR A 91 5.05 -4.88 -5.88
N ALA A 92 5.25 -4.07 -4.83
CA ALA A 92 6.31 -3.05 -4.82
C ALA A 92 7.70 -3.67 -5.00
N GLU A 93 7.99 -4.78 -4.32
CA GLU A 93 9.26 -5.51 -4.48
C GLU A 93 9.41 -6.11 -5.89
N GLU A 94 8.34 -6.65 -6.47
CA GLU A 94 8.33 -7.19 -7.84
C GLU A 94 8.63 -6.13 -8.91
N ILE A 95 8.17 -4.88 -8.73
CA ILE A 95 8.40 -3.82 -9.72
C ILE A 95 9.77 -3.14 -9.59
N ARG A 96 10.49 -3.28 -8.48
CA ARG A 96 11.85 -2.73 -8.31
C ARG A 96 12.82 -3.11 -9.43
N PRO A 97 13.00 -4.41 -9.78
CA PRO A 97 13.89 -4.78 -10.88
C PRO A 97 13.41 -4.26 -12.24
N ILE A 98 12.10 -4.12 -12.45
CA ILE A 98 11.53 -3.54 -13.66
C ILE A 98 11.92 -2.06 -13.77
N LYS A 99 11.76 -1.29 -12.69
CA LYS A 99 12.21 0.11 -12.63
C LYS A 99 13.70 0.22 -12.92
N ALA A 100 14.53 -0.60 -12.27
CA ALA A 100 15.98 -0.59 -12.46
C ALA A 100 16.38 -0.89 -13.93
N SER A 101 15.68 -1.83 -14.57
CA SER A 101 15.88 -2.16 -15.98
C SER A 101 15.50 -0.98 -16.89
N LEU A 102 14.35 -0.36 -16.65
CA LEU A 102 13.91 0.82 -17.41
C LEU A 102 14.87 2.01 -17.24
N ASP A 103 15.40 2.21 -16.04
CA ASP A 103 16.41 3.23 -15.77
C ASP A 103 17.73 2.92 -16.49
N ALA A 104 18.12 1.64 -16.60
CA ALA A 104 19.28 1.23 -17.39
C ALA A 104 19.07 1.51 -18.89
N VAL A 105 17.94 1.07 -19.45
CA VAL A 105 17.59 1.33 -20.86
C VAL A 105 17.55 2.84 -21.14
N ARG A 106 17.05 3.64 -20.19
CA ARG A 106 17.08 5.11 -20.30
C ARG A 106 18.50 5.67 -20.36
N ARG A 107 19.39 5.23 -19.47
CA ARG A 107 20.80 5.66 -19.48
C ARG A 107 21.51 5.24 -20.77
N ASP A 108 21.29 4.01 -21.24
CA ASP A 108 21.90 3.51 -22.47
C ASP A 108 21.43 4.31 -23.69
N ALA A 109 20.15 4.68 -23.72
CA ALA A 109 19.60 5.53 -24.77
C ALA A 109 20.23 6.93 -24.78
N TYR A 110 20.50 7.54 -23.61
CA TYR A 110 21.26 8.79 -23.53
C TYR A 110 22.69 8.62 -24.05
N ALA A 111 23.41 7.62 -23.56
CA ALA A 111 24.79 7.36 -23.97
C ALA A 111 24.91 7.09 -25.48
N PHE A 112 23.95 6.38 -26.07
CA PHE A 112 23.89 6.13 -27.50
C PHE A 112 23.72 7.44 -28.30
N ARG A 113 22.83 8.33 -27.85
CA ARG A 113 22.65 9.65 -28.49
C ARG A 113 23.91 10.51 -28.42
N ASP A 114 24.57 10.53 -27.27
CA ASP A 114 25.80 11.29 -27.06
C ASP A 114 26.95 10.75 -27.95
N LYS A 115 26.99 9.42 -28.13
CA LYS A 115 27.94 8.78 -29.06
C LYS A 115 27.67 9.17 -30.51
N ILE A 116 26.40 9.20 -30.96
CA ILE A 116 26.07 9.65 -32.32
C ILE A 116 26.41 11.13 -32.49
N ALA A 117 26.10 11.98 -31.51
CA ALA A 117 26.36 13.41 -31.59
C ALA A 117 27.86 13.75 -31.60
N SER A 118 28.69 12.95 -30.91
CA SER A 118 30.16 13.13 -30.91
C SER A 118 30.84 12.48 -32.12
N ASN A 119 30.19 11.55 -32.82
CA ASN A 119 30.70 10.88 -34.02
C ASN A 119 30.21 11.56 -35.32
N SER A 120 30.16 12.89 -35.31
CA SER A 120 29.86 13.71 -36.49
C SER A 120 31.07 13.72 -37.44
N GLU A 121 31.09 12.79 -38.39
CA GLU A 121 31.84 12.93 -39.65
C GLU A 121 31.21 14.01 -40.55
#